data_AF-A0A957NSR6-F1
#
_entry.id   AF-A0A957NSR6-F1
#
_cell.length_a   1.000
_cell.length_b   1.000
_cell.length_c   1.000
_cell.angle_alpha   90.00
_cell.angle_beta   90.00
_cell.angle_gamma   90.00
#
_symmetry.space_group_name_H-M   'P 1'
#
loop_
_entity.id
_entity.type
_entity.pdbx_description
1 polymer ?
#
loop_
_entity_poly.entity_id
_entity_poly.type
_entity_poly.pdbx_seq_one_letter_code
_entity_poly.pdbx_strand_id
1 'polypeptide(L)'
;RCAELLAAATSVVCTVIGFPLGATLTAAKVVETTAAIDAGAQEVDMVLNIGRLKDGEYAAVYSDIAAVVQVAHARQALVKVIIEACLLTQEEKVAASILTQEAGADFVKTSTVFSTGGATVADVQLMRLTVGPKMGIKAAGGVRSAADAFQMFAVGATRIGASAGVQIVQSLQTDAAPMHNDTEGKTTY
;
A
#
# COMPACT_ATOMS: atom_id res chain seq x y z
N ARG A 1 -8.86 -11.98 -16.89
CA ARG A 1 -8.26 -10.94 -17.76
C ARG A 1 -6.89 -10.44 -17.30
N CYS A 2 -6.71 -9.75 -16.16
CA CYS A 2 -5.36 -9.26 -15.79
C CYS A 2 -4.34 -10.40 -15.55
N ALA A 3 -4.74 -11.45 -14.83
CA ALA A 3 -3.89 -12.62 -14.61
C ALA A 3 -3.47 -13.30 -15.92
N GLU A 4 -4.42 -13.47 -16.86
CA GLU A 4 -4.14 -14.04 -18.18
C GLU A 4 -3.16 -13.16 -18.98
N LEU A 5 -3.35 -11.83 -18.97
CA LEU A 5 -2.49 -10.89 -19.68
C LEU A 5 -1.06 -10.85 -19.12
N LEU A 6 -0.88 -11.17 -17.84
CA LEU A 6 0.40 -11.11 -17.14
C LEU A 6 1.03 -12.48 -16.91
N ALA A 7 0.49 -13.57 -17.48
CA ALA A 7 0.95 -14.93 -17.21
C ALA A 7 2.45 -15.19 -17.50
N ALA A 8 3.05 -14.43 -18.42
CA ALA A 8 4.48 -14.51 -18.75
C ALA A 8 5.32 -13.37 -18.15
N ALA A 9 4.72 -12.47 -17.36
CA ALA A 9 5.40 -11.34 -16.74
C ALA A 9 5.85 -11.70 -15.31
N THR A 10 6.83 -10.95 -14.79
CA THR A 10 7.20 -11.00 -13.36
C THR A 10 6.28 -10.16 -12.47
N SER A 11 5.32 -9.45 -13.08
CA SER A 11 4.35 -8.59 -12.40
C SER A 11 3.33 -9.41 -11.63
N VAL A 12 3.02 -8.97 -10.40
CA VAL A 12 1.98 -9.57 -9.57
C VAL A 12 0.62 -8.91 -9.79
N VAL A 13 -0.44 -9.72 -9.79
CA VAL A 13 -1.83 -9.24 -9.80
C VAL A 13 -2.26 -8.93 -8.38
N CYS A 14 -2.57 -7.66 -8.12
CA CYS A 14 -3.13 -7.18 -6.87
C CYS A 14 -4.57 -6.72 -7.09
N THR A 15 -5.47 -7.04 -6.18
CA THR A 15 -6.83 -6.45 -6.14
C THR A 15 -7.15 -5.91 -4.75
N VAL A 16 -8.36 -5.36 -4.56
CA VAL A 16 -8.84 -4.76 -3.32
C VAL A 16 -9.99 -5.58 -2.73
N ILE A 17 -10.17 -5.53 -1.39
CA ILE A 17 -11.21 -6.30 -0.67
C ILE A 17 -11.96 -5.38 0.30
N GLY A 18 -13.28 -5.46 0.33
CA GLY A 18 -14.15 -4.61 1.15
C GLY A 18 -13.96 -3.12 0.84
N PHE A 19 -13.57 -2.79 -0.39
CA PHE A 19 -13.07 -1.48 -0.78
C PHE A 19 -14.17 -0.60 -1.40
N PRO A 20 -14.14 0.74 -1.19
CA PRO A 20 -13.18 1.49 -0.37
C PRO A 20 -13.59 1.65 1.10
N LEU A 21 -14.82 1.30 1.48
CA LEU A 21 -15.38 1.74 2.76
C LEU A 21 -14.98 0.86 3.97
N GLY A 22 -14.59 -0.39 3.76
CA GLY A 22 -14.23 -1.34 4.83
C GLY A 22 -15.39 -1.80 5.71
N ALA A 23 -16.60 -1.28 5.51
CA ALA A 23 -17.79 -1.47 6.35
C ALA A 23 -18.69 -2.67 5.95
N THR A 24 -18.16 -3.61 5.17
CA THR A 24 -18.88 -4.86 4.86
C THR A 24 -18.64 -5.91 5.95
N LEU A 25 -19.43 -6.99 5.92
CA LEU A 25 -19.30 -8.12 6.84
C LEU A 25 -17.99 -8.87 6.59
N THR A 26 -17.36 -9.38 7.66
CA THR A 26 -16.15 -10.22 7.56
C THR A 26 -16.37 -11.42 6.63
N ALA A 27 -17.52 -12.09 6.73
CA ALA A 27 -17.86 -13.21 5.85
C ALA A 27 -17.86 -12.80 4.36
N ALA A 28 -18.32 -11.59 4.04
CA ALA A 28 -18.28 -11.07 2.67
C ALA A 28 -16.84 -10.82 2.22
N LYS A 29 -15.97 -10.23 3.07
CA LYS A 29 -14.54 -10.04 2.76
C LYS A 29 -13.83 -11.37 2.51
N VAL A 30 -14.16 -12.42 3.29
CA VAL A 30 -13.59 -13.76 3.11
C VAL A 30 -14.00 -14.37 1.76
N VAL A 31 -15.28 -14.28 1.40
CA VAL A 31 -15.78 -14.76 0.11
C VAL A 31 -15.16 -13.98 -1.05
N GLU A 32 -15.11 -12.65 -0.95
CA GLU A 32 -14.48 -11.78 -1.96
C GLU A 32 -12.99 -12.10 -2.13
N THR A 33 -12.27 -12.31 -1.02
CA THR A 33 -10.84 -12.68 -1.04
C THR A 33 -10.62 -14.02 -1.73
N THR A 34 -11.45 -15.01 -1.42
CA THR A 34 -11.38 -16.33 -2.05
C THR A 34 -11.61 -16.22 -3.56
N ALA A 35 -12.69 -15.56 -3.97
CA ALA A 35 -13.03 -15.37 -5.38
C ALA A 35 -11.95 -14.59 -6.14
N ALA A 36 -11.35 -13.57 -5.51
CA ALA A 36 -10.26 -12.79 -6.10
C ALA A 36 -9.00 -13.64 -6.36
N ILE A 37 -8.61 -14.47 -5.40
CA ILE A 37 -7.43 -15.33 -5.54
C ILE A 37 -7.69 -16.45 -6.54
N ASP A 38 -8.88 -17.06 -6.52
CA ASP A 38 -9.28 -18.08 -7.50
C ASP A 38 -9.33 -17.48 -8.93
N ALA A 39 -9.60 -16.19 -9.07
CA ALA A 39 -9.50 -15.44 -10.33
C ALA A 39 -8.07 -15.02 -10.70
N GLY A 40 -7.06 -15.39 -9.90
CA GLY A 40 -5.64 -15.23 -10.17
C GLY A 40 -4.96 -14.06 -9.48
N ALA A 41 -5.54 -13.44 -8.45
CA ALA A 41 -4.83 -12.45 -7.63
C ALA A 41 -3.77 -13.13 -6.74
N GLN A 42 -2.56 -12.55 -6.68
CA GLN A 42 -1.50 -12.98 -5.76
C GLN A 42 -1.32 -12.04 -4.57
N GLU A 43 -1.91 -10.86 -4.62
CA GLU A 43 -1.96 -9.94 -3.48
C GLU A 43 -3.37 -9.34 -3.34
N VAL A 44 -3.79 -9.06 -2.11
CA VAL A 44 -5.02 -8.33 -1.80
C VAL A 44 -4.76 -7.15 -0.88
N ASP A 45 -5.39 -6.01 -1.18
CA ASP A 45 -5.40 -4.81 -0.34
C ASP A 45 -6.80 -4.68 0.30
N MET A 46 -6.99 -5.20 1.52
CA MET A 46 -8.27 -5.07 2.23
C MET A 46 -8.40 -3.73 2.95
N VAL A 47 -9.62 -3.21 3.13
CA VAL A 47 -9.87 -2.06 4.02
C VAL A 47 -10.34 -2.56 5.37
N LEU A 48 -9.71 -2.13 6.47
CA LEU A 48 -10.19 -2.46 7.81
C LEU A 48 -11.55 -1.81 8.11
N ASN A 49 -12.28 -2.32 9.10
CA ASN A 49 -13.52 -1.67 9.51
C ASN A 49 -13.22 -0.41 10.32
N ILE A 50 -13.29 0.76 9.67
CA ILE A 50 -12.90 2.05 10.25
C ILE A 50 -13.84 2.43 11.40
N GLY A 51 -15.16 2.22 11.24
CA GLY A 51 -16.13 2.52 12.30
C GLY A 51 -15.83 1.74 13.58
N ARG A 52 -15.65 0.42 13.47
CA ARG A 52 -15.30 -0.44 14.61
C ARG A 52 -13.97 -0.06 15.27
N LEU A 53 -12.98 0.36 14.50
CA LEU A 53 -11.73 0.86 15.05
C LEU A 53 -11.96 2.12 15.90
N LYS A 54 -12.75 3.07 15.40
CA LYS A 54 -13.08 4.31 16.12
C LYS A 54 -13.91 4.06 17.38
N ASP A 55 -14.77 3.05 17.35
CA ASP A 55 -15.58 2.63 18.49
C ASP A 55 -14.77 1.80 19.53
N GLY A 56 -13.48 1.56 19.29
CA GLY A 56 -12.61 0.79 20.18
C GLY A 56 -12.87 -0.71 20.16
N GLU A 57 -13.61 -1.23 19.17
CA GLU A 57 -13.90 -2.65 18.99
C GLU A 57 -12.69 -3.43 18.42
N TYR A 58 -11.52 -3.32 19.06
CA TYR A 58 -10.25 -3.85 18.54
C TYR A 58 -10.28 -5.35 18.29
N ALA A 59 -10.95 -6.14 19.14
CA ALA A 59 -11.10 -7.58 18.93
C ALA A 59 -11.87 -7.90 17.63
N ALA A 60 -12.87 -7.09 17.29
CA ALA A 60 -13.66 -7.25 16.08
C ALA A 60 -12.86 -6.85 14.84
N VAL A 61 -12.06 -5.77 14.92
CA VAL A 61 -11.13 -5.36 13.85
C VAL A 61 -10.05 -6.42 13.62
N TYR A 62 -9.43 -6.92 14.69
CA TYR A 62 -8.46 -8.01 14.62
C TYR A 62 -9.05 -9.25 13.94
N SER A 63 -10.23 -9.68 14.38
CA SER A 63 -10.88 -10.88 13.83
C SER A 63 -11.23 -10.72 12.35
N ASP A 64 -11.64 -9.51 11.93
CA ASP A 64 -11.93 -9.19 10.52
C ASP A 64 -10.67 -9.32 9.65
N ILE A 65 -9.54 -8.76 10.11
CA ILE A 65 -8.25 -8.85 9.40
C ILE A 65 -7.76 -10.29 9.38
N ALA A 66 -7.73 -10.95 10.53
CA ALA A 66 -7.22 -12.32 10.68
C ALA A 66 -7.98 -13.31 9.78
N ALA A 67 -9.30 -13.15 9.62
CA ALA A 67 -10.08 -14.00 8.73
C ALA A 67 -9.66 -13.86 7.25
N VAL A 68 -9.37 -12.64 6.79
CA VAL A 68 -8.86 -12.38 5.43
C VAL A 68 -7.44 -12.91 5.27
N VAL A 69 -6.57 -12.67 6.26
CA VAL A 69 -5.20 -13.20 6.28
C VAL A 69 -5.19 -14.71 6.19
N GLN A 70 -5.99 -15.40 7.01
CA GLN A 70 -6.05 -16.86 7.03
C GLN A 70 -6.40 -17.44 5.66
N VAL A 71 -7.44 -16.92 5.00
CA VAL A 71 -7.90 -17.45 3.70
C VAL A 71 -6.94 -17.13 2.56
N ALA A 72 -6.28 -15.97 2.61
CA ALA A 72 -5.31 -15.53 1.62
C ALA A 72 -3.99 -16.29 1.73
N HIS A 73 -3.44 -16.42 2.94
CA HIS A 73 -2.19 -17.14 3.20
C HIS A 73 -2.29 -18.63 2.92
N ALA A 74 -3.45 -19.25 3.18
CA ALA A 74 -3.73 -20.63 2.78
C ALA A 74 -3.62 -20.85 1.26
N ARG A 75 -3.68 -19.77 0.46
CA ARG A 75 -3.52 -19.76 -1.00
C ARG A 75 -2.27 -18.98 -1.43
N GLN A 76 -1.33 -18.75 -0.50
CA GLN A 76 -0.06 -18.08 -0.75
C GLN A 76 -0.18 -16.63 -1.29
N ALA A 77 -1.31 -15.97 -1.06
CA ALA A 77 -1.51 -14.58 -1.46
C ALA A 77 -1.17 -13.62 -0.32
N LEU A 78 -0.50 -12.51 -0.63
CA LEU A 78 -0.13 -11.49 0.37
C LEU A 78 -1.32 -10.58 0.72
N VAL A 79 -1.41 -10.17 1.98
CA VAL A 79 -2.45 -9.26 2.48
C VAL A 79 -1.86 -7.92 2.90
N LYS A 80 -2.48 -6.84 2.42
CA LYS A 80 -2.20 -5.48 2.84
C LYS A 80 -3.46 -4.88 3.44
N VAL A 81 -3.35 -4.27 4.61
CA VAL A 81 -4.50 -3.64 5.27
C VAL A 81 -4.44 -2.13 5.11
N ILE A 82 -5.44 -1.57 4.42
CA ILE A 82 -5.66 -0.14 4.29
C ILE A 82 -6.31 0.36 5.58
N ILE A 83 -5.63 1.29 6.27
CA ILE A 83 -6.13 1.87 7.52
C ILE A 83 -6.95 3.15 7.30
N GLU A 84 -6.89 3.71 6.10
CA GLU A 84 -7.45 5.02 5.74
C GLU A 84 -7.01 6.14 6.70
N ALA A 85 -5.69 6.38 6.70
CA ALA A 85 -5.02 7.25 7.66
C ALA A 85 -5.62 8.67 7.77
N CYS A 86 -6.20 9.21 6.70
CA CYS A 86 -6.78 10.56 6.72
C CYS A 86 -8.04 10.68 7.60
N LEU A 87 -8.62 9.57 8.05
CA LEU A 87 -9.78 9.53 8.95
C LEU A 87 -9.41 9.24 10.40
N LEU A 88 -8.14 8.95 10.68
CA LEU A 88 -7.67 8.46 11.96
C LEU A 88 -6.82 9.49 12.70
N THR A 89 -6.96 9.51 14.02
CA THR A 89 -6.00 10.14 14.95
C THR A 89 -4.66 9.39 14.95
N GLN A 90 -3.63 9.93 15.60
CA GLN A 90 -2.34 9.24 15.70
C GLN A 90 -2.45 7.94 16.50
N GLU A 91 -3.23 7.97 17.58
CA GLU A 91 -3.48 6.82 18.45
C GLU A 91 -4.22 5.72 17.69
N GLU A 92 -5.24 6.08 16.89
CA GLU A 92 -5.97 5.13 16.06
C GLU A 92 -5.09 4.54 14.94
N LYS A 93 -4.16 5.32 14.35
CA LYS A 93 -3.18 4.81 13.36
C LYS A 93 -2.24 3.79 13.97
N VAL A 94 -1.77 4.04 15.20
CA VAL A 94 -0.94 3.10 15.96
C VAL A 94 -1.72 1.82 16.25
N ALA A 95 -2.94 1.94 16.79
CA ALA A 95 -3.80 0.79 17.07
C ALA A 95 -4.08 -0.03 15.81
N ALA A 96 -4.47 0.61 14.70
CA ALA A 96 -4.69 -0.07 13.42
C ALA A 96 -3.45 -0.81 12.92
N SER A 97 -2.27 -0.19 13.03
CA SER A 97 -1.00 -0.78 12.59
C SER A 97 -0.61 -1.99 13.44
N ILE A 98 -0.80 -1.92 14.76
CA ILE A 98 -0.57 -3.05 15.68
C ILE A 98 -1.54 -4.18 15.36
N LEU A 99 -2.85 -3.91 15.26
CA LEU A 99 -3.84 -4.94 14.95
C LEU A 99 -3.57 -5.61 13.60
N THR A 100 -3.11 -4.83 12.62
CA THR A 100 -2.70 -5.34 11.31
C THR A 100 -1.51 -6.30 11.42
N GLN A 101 -0.48 -5.93 12.19
CA GLN A 101 0.70 -6.75 12.43
C GLN A 101 0.36 -8.03 13.20
N GLU A 102 -0.38 -7.91 14.30
CA GLU A 102 -0.76 -9.05 15.16
C GLU A 102 -1.66 -10.04 14.42
N ALA A 103 -2.54 -9.56 13.53
CA ALA A 103 -3.38 -10.42 12.70
C ALA A 103 -2.59 -11.15 11.59
N GLY A 104 -1.29 -10.89 11.45
CA GLY A 104 -0.39 -11.58 10.52
C GLY A 104 -0.41 -11.03 9.10
N ALA A 105 -0.93 -9.83 8.85
CA ALA A 105 -0.88 -9.24 7.51
C ALA A 105 0.55 -8.88 7.10
N ASP A 106 0.82 -8.87 5.79
CA ASP A 106 2.15 -8.64 5.23
C ASP A 106 2.51 -7.16 5.13
N PHE A 107 1.50 -6.32 4.91
CA PHE A 107 1.66 -4.86 4.82
C PHE A 107 0.56 -4.11 5.57
N VAL A 108 0.93 -2.93 6.06
CA VAL A 108 -0.02 -1.86 6.36
C VAL A 108 0.02 -0.82 5.23
N LYS A 109 -1.14 -0.34 4.81
CA LYS A 109 -1.32 0.60 3.69
C LYS A 109 -2.03 1.87 4.17
N THR A 110 -1.58 3.03 3.68
CA THR A 110 -2.07 4.33 4.15
C THR A 110 -3.54 4.58 3.79
N SER A 111 -3.88 4.60 2.50
CA SER A 111 -5.13 5.21 2.03
C SER A 111 -5.80 4.45 0.89
N THR A 112 -7.12 4.62 0.75
CA THR A 112 -7.85 4.09 -0.40
C THR A 112 -7.75 4.99 -1.62
N VAL A 113 -7.47 6.28 -1.43
CA VAL A 113 -7.57 7.38 -2.41
C VAL A 113 -9.00 7.84 -2.73
N PHE A 114 -10.01 7.34 -2.03
CA PHE A 114 -11.42 7.72 -2.20
C PHE A 114 -11.96 8.58 -1.04
N SER A 115 -11.08 9.03 -0.15
CA SER A 115 -11.41 9.86 1.02
C SER A 115 -10.73 11.24 0.92
N THR A 116 -10.65 11.97 2.02
CA THR A 116 -10.21 13.36 2.10
C THR A 116 -8.70 13.56 1.97
N GLY A 117 -7.89 12.50 2.03
CA GLY A 117 -6.43 12.58 1.96
C GLY A 117 -5.75 11.31 1.45
N GLY A 118 -4.47 11.44 1.08
CA GLY A 118 -3.58 10.36 0.66
C GLY A 118 -2.49 10.05 1.68
N ALA A 119 -1.40 9.43 1.21
CA ALA A 119 -0.22 9.18 2.03
C ALA A 119 0.47 10.50 2.42
N THR A 120 0.90 10.59 3.67
CA THR A 120 1.78 11.66 4.16
C THR A 120 3.06 11.06 4.72
N VAL A 121 4.14 11.86 4.70
CA VAL A 121 5.44 11.47 5.28
C VAL A 121 5.28 11.12 6.77
N ALA A 122 4.51 11.92 7.50
CA ALA A 122 4.26 11.71 8.94
C ALA A 122 3.53 10.39 9.21
N ASP A 123 2.52 10.05 8.41
CA ASP A 123 1.77 8.79 8.58
C ASP A 123 2.66 7.58 8.31
N VAL A 124 3.42 7.60 7.22
CA VAL A 124 4.32 6.48 6.87
C VAL A 124 5.39 6.29 7.95
N GLN A 125 5.97 7.39 8.46
CA GLN A 125 6.96 7.34 9.53
C GLN A 125 6.37 6.77 10.83
N LEU A 126 5.17 7.22 11.22
CA LEU A 126 4.46 6.70 12.40
C LEU A 126 4.18 5.19 12.25
N MET A 127 3.69 4.77 11.09
CA MET A 127 3.43 3.37 10.79
C MET A 127 4.72 2.54 10.87
N ARG A 128 5.84 3.03 10.33
CA ARG A 128 7.15 2.36 10.41
C ARG A 128 7.66 2.21 11.83
N LEU A 129 7.54 3.26 12.65
CA LEU A 129 7.89 3.20 14.07
C LEU A 129 7.04 2.15 14.81
N THR A 130 5.79 1.98 14.40
CA THR A 130 4.85 1.05 15.04
C THR A 130 5.11 -0.41 14.64
N VAL A 131 5.22 -0.72 13.34
CA VAL A 131 5.29 -2.11 12.86
C VAL A 131 6.72 -2.68 12.79
N GLY A 132 7.73 -1.87 13.13
CA GLY A 132 9.14 -2.27 13.07
C GLY A 132 9.62 -2.52 11.63
N PRO A 133 10.81 -3.10 11.42
CA PRO A 133 11.45 -3.16 10.10
C PRO A 133 10.96 -4.29 9.18
N LYS A 134 10.30 -5.32 9.74
CA LYS A 134 9.97 -6.55 9.00
C LYS A 134 8.72 -6.42 8.14
N MET A 135 7.68 -5.76 8.68
CA MET A 135 6.42 -5.60 7.99
C MET A 135 6.53 -4.59 6.85
N GLY A 136 5.86 -4.84 5.74
CA GLY A 136 5.83 -3.92 4.63
C GLY A 136 4.94 -2.69 4.90
N ILE A 137 5.26 -1.57 4.25
CA ILE A 137 4.41 -0.37 4.28
C ILE A 137 4.14 0.07 2.85
N LYS A 138 2.86 0.17 2.48
CA LYS A 138 2.43 0.67 1.17
C LYS A 138 1.89 2.09 1.30
N ALA A 139 2.66 3.07 0.81
CA ALA A 139 2.20 4.44 0.69
C ALA A 139 1.35 4.58 -0.57
N ALA A 140 0.08 5.00 -0.43
CA ALA A 140 -0.85 5.16 -1.54
C ALA A 140 -1.64 6.48 -1.40
N GLY A 141 -1.84 7.15 -2.54
CA GLY A 141 -2.51 8.45 -2.63
C GLY A 141 -1.53 9.62 -2.55
N GLY A 142 -1.52 10.47 -3.57
CA GLY A 142 -0.69 11.69 -3.59
C GLY A 142 0.73 11.52 -4.14
N VAL A 143 1.21 10.30 -4.40
CA VAL A 143 2.54 10.06 -4.99
C VAL A 143 2.47 10.22 -6.52
N ARG A 144 2.96 11.35 -7.04
CA ARG A 144 2.85 11.70 -8.48
C ARG A 144 4.19 11.92 -9.16
N SER A 145 5.27 12.09 -8.40
CA SER A 145 6.63 12.29 -8.92
C SER A 145 7.62 11.27 -8.34
N ALA A 146 8.79 11.17 -8.97
CA ALA A 146 9.92 10.42 -8.43
C ALA A 146 10.34 10.95 -7.05
N ALA A 147 10.35 12.28 -6.87
CA ALA A 147 10.66 12.92 -5.60
C ALA A 147 9.70 12.49 -4.48
N ASP A 148 8.39 12.47 -4.76
CA ASP A 148 7.39 12.00 -3.78
C ASP A 148 7.65 10.53 -3.40
N ALA A 149 7.95 9.68 -4.39
CA ALA A 149 8.23 8.27 -4.15
C ALA A 149 9.48 8.08 -3.27
N PHE A 150 10.57 8.79 -3.57
CA PHE A 150 11.79 8.74 -2.77
C PHE A 150 11.58 9.26 -1.34
N GLN A 151 10.78 10.30 -1.15
CA GLN A 151 10.43 10.77 0.19
C GLN A 151 9.70 9.69 1.00
N MET A 152 8.73 9.00 0.39
CA MET A 152 8.01 7.91 1.05
C MET A 152 8.93 6.73 1.39
N PHE A 153 9.84 6.36 0.48
CA PHE A 153 10.84 5.32 0.76
C PHE A 153 11.79 5.72 1.89
N ALA A 154 12.24 6.98 1.93
CA ALA A 154 13.16 7.49 2.95
C ALA A 154 12.57 7.41 4.37
N VAL A 155 11.26 7.51 4.52
CA VAL A 155 10.57 7.36 5.82
C VAL A 155 10.00 5.97 6.08
N GLY A 156 10.35 4.99 5.23
CA GLY A 156 10.13 3.58 5.50
C GLY A 156 8.98 2.94 4.75
N ALA A 157 8.38 3.58 3.75
CA ALA A 157 7.55 2.83 2.79
C ALA A 157 8.42 1.77 2.08
N THR A 158 7.84 0.63 1.76
CA THR A 158 8.50 -0.43 0.96
C THR A 158 7.73 -0.73 -0.32
N ARG A 159 6.56 -0.11 -0.51
CA ARG A 159 5.76 -0.17 -1.74
C ARG A 159 5.06 1.15 -1.97
N ILE A 160 4.90 1.53 -3.24
CA ILE A 160 4.13 2.70 -3.66
C ILE A 160 2.88 2.24 -4.41
N GLY A 161 1.73 2.84 -4.09
CA GLY A 161 0.51 2.77 -4.90
C GLY A 161 0.31 4.09 -5.65
N ALA A 162 0.53 4.09 -6.97
CA ALA A 162 0.39 5.27 -7.82
C ALA A 162 -0.22 4.91 -9.18
N SER A 163 -1.12 5.75 -9.68
CA SER A 163 -1.60 5.70 -11.07
C SER A 163 -0.65 6.40 -12.05
N ALA A 164 0.24 7.26 -11.55
CA ALA A 164 1.26 7.97 -12.32
C ALA A 164 2.55 7.16 -12.56
N GLY A 165 2.51 5.83 -12.41
CA GLY A 165 3.71 4.97 -12.41
C GLY A 165 4.62 5.16 -13.64
N VAL A 166 4.02 5.27 -14.84
CA VAL A 166 4.78 5.51 -16.09
C VAL A 166 5.52 6.86 -16.03
N GLN A 167 4.86 7.92 -15.60
CA GLN A 167 5.45 9.27 -15.51
C GLN A 167 6.58 9.33 -14.48
N ILE A 168 6.38 8.69 -13.32
CA ILE A 168 7.41 8.58 -12.27
C ILE A 168 8.66 7.92 -12.85
N VAL A 169 8.52 6.76 -13.51
CA VAL A 169 9.66 6.03 -14.08
C VAL A 169 10.34 6.82 -15.21
N GLN A 170 9.57 7.46 -16.09
CA GLN A 170 10.12 8.27 -17.17
C GLN A 170 10.94 9.47 -16.64
N SER A 171 10.47 10.12 -15.57
CA SER A 171 11.19 11.26 -14.98
C SER A 171 12.59 10.89 -14.46
N LEU A 172 12.76 9.66 -13.97
CA LEU A 172 14.06 9.14 -13.54
C LEU A 172 15.07 8.98 -14.69
N GLN A 173 14.59 8.74 -15.91
CA GLN A 173 15.44 8.55 -17.08
C GLN A 173 15.91 9.87 -17.68
N THR A 174 15.06 10.92 -17.62
CA THR A 174 15.42 12.27 -18.08
C THR A 174 16.45 12.94 -17.18
N ASP A 175 16.37 12.73 -15.86
CA ASP A 175 17.32 13.30 -14.91
C ASP A 175 18.70 12.58 -14.93
N ALA A 176 18.78 11.43 -15.61
CA ALA A 176 20.01 10.65 -15.78
C ALA A 176 20.73 10.91 -17.12
N ALA A 177 20.23 11.81 -17.98
CA ALA A 177 20.94 12.20 -19.19
C ALA A 177 22.26 12.93 -18.83
N PRO A 178 23.39 12.60 -19.48
CA PRO A 178 24.67 13.16 -19.09
C PRO A 178 24.67 14.68 -19.31
N MET A 179 25.19 15.42 -18.32
CA MET A 179 25.60 16.80 -18.54
C MET A 179 26.57 16.80 -19.73
N HIS A 180 26.13 17.37 -20.85
CA HIS A 180 27.01 17.60 -21.98
C HIS A 180 28.09 18.57 -21.50
N ASN A 181 29.32 18.07 -21.37
CA ASN A 181 30.45 18.91 -21.03
C ASN A 181 30.84 19.66 -22.31
N ASP A 182 30.23 20.83 -22.52
CA ASP A 182 30.64 21.77 -23.57
C ASP A 182 31.98 22.38 -23.17
N THR A 183 33.06 21.65 -23.44
CA THR A 183 34.42 22.17 -23.46
C THR A 183 34.89 22.24 -24.91
N GLU A 184 34.37 23.20 -25.67
CA GLU A 184 35.11 23.77 -26.79
C GLU A 184 35.98 24.92 -26.27
N GLY A 185 37.22 24.58 -25.91
CA GLY A 185 38.27 25.55 -25.68
C GLY A 185 38.63 26.27 -26.97
N LYS A 186 38.33 27.57 -27.04
CA LYS A 186 38.99 28.49 -27.96
C LYS A 186 40.04 29.29 -27.17
N THR A 187 41.29 28.87 -27.28
CA THR A 187 42.45 29.72 -27.00
C THR A 187 42.93 30.29 -28.33
N THR A 188 42.84 31.60 -28.47
CA THR A 188 43.45 32.39 -29.54
C THR A 188 44.97 32.42 -29.38
N TYR A 189 45.71 32.38 -30.50
CA TYR A 189 47.07 32.92 -30.58
C TYR A 189 47.05 34.44 -30.64
#